data_AF-A0A7Y9SQM7-F1
#
_entry.id   AF-A0A7Y9SQM7-F1
#
_cell.length_a   1.000
_cell.length_b   1.000
_cell.length_c   1.000
_cell.angle_alpha   90.00
_cell.angle_beta   90.00
_cell.angle_gamma   90.00
#
_symmetry.space_group_name_H-M   'P 1'
#
loop_
_entity.id
_entity.type
_entity.pdbx_description
1 polymer ?
#
loop_
_entity_poly.entity_id
_entity_poly.type
_entity_poly.pdbx_seq_one_letter_code
_entity_poly.pdbx_strand_id
1 'polypeptide(L)'
;MADQFPSCSPTQQAAFASYRVPFYSVPFQRSRALEHVLVVAELPSGLLYYEDVEEGFEVGVLDADGILQDHGCNQLELTHALSRAGL
;
A
#
# COMPACT_ATOMS: atom_id res chain seq x y z
N MET A 1 -4.93 -3.71 18.04
CA MET A 1 -3.55 -3.76 17.54
C MET A 1 -3.03 -5.19 17.59
N ALA A 2 -3.62 -6.06 16.77
CA ALA A 2 -3.19 -7.45 16.66
C ALA A 2 -2.11 -7.57 15.59
N ASP A 3 -1.05 -8.26 15.99
CA ASP A 3 0.16 -8.67 15.31
C ASP A 3 -0.07 -9.20 13.86
N GLN A 4 -0.09 -8.33 12.84
CA GLN A 4 -0.17 -8.74 11.42
C GLN A 4 1.23 -9.03 10.80
N PHE A 5 2.28 -9.06 11.62
CA PHE A 5 3.66 -9.33 11.18
C PHE A 5 4.06 -10.81 10.98
N PRO A 6 3.48 -11.83 11.65
CA PRO A 6 3.99 -13.19 11.58
C PRO A 6 3.56 -13.96 10.31
N SER A 7 2.64 -13.41 9.50
CA SER A 7 2.22 -14.04 8.24
C SER A 7 3.15 -13.73 7.05
N CYS A 8 4.00 -12.69 7.15
CA CYS A 8 4.97 -12.39 6.10
C CYS A 8 6.17 -13.34 6.19
N SER A 9 6.44 -14.08 5.11
CA SER A 9 7.66 -14.87 5.00
C SER A 9 8.89 -13.97 5.15
N PRO A 10 10.02 -14.46 5.69
CA PRO A 10 11.24 -13.66 5.83
C PRO A 10 11.72 -13.06 4.50
N THR A 11 11.47 -13.75 3.38
CA THR A 11 11.71 -13.23 2.02
C THR A 11 10.87 -12.00 1.70
N GLN A 12 9.58 -12.00 2.08
CA GLN A 12 8.66 -10.87 1.86
C GLN A 12 9.01 -9.68 2.75
N GLN A 13 9.43 -9.92 3.99
CA GLN A 13 9.91 -8.86 4.88
C GLN A 13 11.20 -8.21 4.34
N ALA A 14 12.14 -9.03 3.87
CA ALA A 14 13.37 -8.55 3.25
C ALA A 14 13.10 -7.77 1.96
N ALA A 15 12.17 -8.26 1.13
CA ALA A 15 11.74 -7.58 -0.08
C ALA A 15 11.08 -6.23 0.25
N PHE A 16 10.10 -6.20 1.16
CA PHE A 16 9.48 -4.97 1.62
C PHE A 16 10.51 -3.98 2.18
N ALA A 17 11.47 -4.45 2.99
CA ALA A 17 12.53 -3.61 3.52
C ALA A 17 13.41 -2.99 2.42
N SER A 18 13.58 -3.66 1.28
CA SER A 18 14.34 -3.13 0.14
C SER A 18 13.59 -2.06 -0.65
N TYR A 19 12.25 -2.08 -0.63
CA TYR A 19 11.38 -1.11 -1.32
C TYR A 19 10.80 -0.05 -0.38
N ARG A 20 11.04 -0.20 0.92
CA ARG A 20 10.51 0.69 1.95
C ARG A 20 11.09 2.09 1.79
N VAL A 21 10.22 3.08 1.89
CA VAL A 21 10.57 4.49 1.87
C VAL A 21 10.19 5.18 3.19
N PRO A 22 10.74 6.37 3.50
CA PRO A 22 10.19 7.21 4.54
C PRO A 22 8.70 7.43 4.28
N PHE A 23 7.86 7.24 5.29
CA PHE A 23 6.42 7.31 5.10
C PHE A 23 5.99 8.72 4.70
N TYR A 24 5.23 8.82 3.61
CA TYR A 24 4.71 10.09 3.11
C TYR A 24 3.26 9.93 2.69
N SER A 25 2.50 11.02 2.79
CA SER A 25 1.08 11.01 2.42
C SER A 25 0.90 11.44 0.98
N VAL A 26 0.03 10.74 0.25
CA VAL A 26 -0.38 11.12 -1.11
C VAL A 26 -1.89 11.32 -1.18
N PRO A 27 -2.37 12.23 -2.05
CA PRO A 27 -3.80 12.38 -2.28
C PRO A 27 -4.37 11.10 -2.89
N PHE A 28 -5.50 10.65 -2.36
CA PHE A 28 -6.21 9.44 -2.75
C PHE A 28 -7.66 9.79 -3.07
N GLN A 29 -8.11 9.44 -4.27
CA GLN A 29 -9.47 9.72 -4.70
C GLN A 29 -10.37 8.52 -4.41
N ARG A 30 -11.22 8.65 -3.38
CA ARG A 30 -12.20 7.64 -2.99
C ARG A 30 -13.61 8.12 -3.35
N SER A 31 -14.19 7.52 -4.39
CA SER A 31 -15.53 7.85 -4.93
C SER A 31 -15.74 9.33 -5.30
N ARG A 32 -15.95 10.22 -4.32
CA ARG A 32 -16.15 11.68 -4.49
C ARG A 32 -15.36 12.52 -3.49
N ALA A 33 -14.57 11.90 -2.62
CA ALA A 33 -13.74 12.58 -1.65
C ALA A 33 -12.27 12.42 -2.03
N LEU A 34 -11.53 13.51 -1.86
CA LEU A 34 -10.08 13.49 -1.90
C LEU A 34 -9.59 13.31 -0.46
N GLU A 35 -9.03 12.15 -0.20
CA GLU A 35 -8.46 11.77 1.08
C GLU A 35 -6.95 11.67 0.95
N HIS A 36 -6.26 11.26 2.02
CA HIS A 36 -4.84 11.02 1.99
C HIS A 36 -4.54 9.63 2.54
N VAL A 37 -3.68 8.90 1.84
CA VAL A 37 -3.19 7.57 2.27
C VAL A 37 -1.70 7.64 2.56
N LEU A 38 -1.22 6.74 3.42
CA LEU A 38 0.18 6.71 3.82
C LEU A 38 0.95 5.74 2.93
N VAL A 39 1.86 6.24 2.11
CA VAL A 39 2.77 5.40 1.32
C VAL A 39 3.83 4.80 2.24
N VAL A 40 3.99 3.49 2.17
CA VAL A 40 4.93 2.73 3.00
C VAL A 40 6.06 2.09 2.20
N ALA A 41 5.88 1.87 0.89
CA ALA A 41 6.92 1.40 -0.02
C ALA A 41 6.68 1.84 -1.46
N GLU A 42 7.76 2.01 -2.21
CA GLU A 42 7.74 2.27 -3.65
C GLU A 42 8.17 1.02 -4.40
N LEU A 43 7.23 0.44 -5.15
CA LEU A 43 7.41 -0.79 -5.90
C LEU A 43 7.60 -0.45 -7.38
N PRO A 44 8.28 -1.30 -8.16
CA PRO A 44 8.38 -1.12 -9.61
C PRO A 44 7.00 -1.14 -10.30
N SER A 45 5.99 -1.74 -9.66
CA SER A 45 4.60 -1.83 -10.14
C SER A 45 3.69 -0.69 -9.64
N GLY A 46 4.17 0.19 -8.74
CA GLY A 46 3.36 1.26 -8.16
C GLY A 46 3.76 1.62 -6.72
N LEU A 47 2.84 2.20 -5.98
CA LEU A 47 3.02 2.58 -4.58
C LEU A 47 2.23 1.63 -3.69
N LEU A 48 2.89 1.07 -2.67
CA LEU A 48 2.21 0.37 -1.59
C LEU A 48 1.82 1.40 -0.53
N TYR A 49 0.53 1.53 -0.28
CA TYR A 49 -0.02 2.44 0.72
C TYR A 49 -0.83 1.70 1.77
N TYR A 50 -0.91 2.30 2.94
CA TYR A 50 -1.75 1.89 4.06
C TYR A 50 -2.94 2.85 4.18
N GLU A 51 -4.13 2.28 4.30
CA GLU A 51 -5.37 3.00 4.58
C GLU A 51 -5.75 2.79 6.05
N ASP A 52 -5.77 3.87 6.82
CA ASP A 52 -6.05 3.84 8.26
C ASP A 52 -7.53 3.54 8.57
N VAL A 53 -8.45 3.92 7.67
CA VAL A 53 -9.90 3.75 7.86
C VAL A 53 -10.31 2.28 7.90
N GLU A 54 -9.77 1.47 6.99
CA GLU A 54 -10.09 0.05 6.89
C GLU A 54 -8.91 -0.83 7.32
N GLU A 55 -7.88 -0.23 7.91
CA GLU A 55 -6.66 -0.85 8.43
C GLU A 55 -5.98 -1.84 7.44
N GLY A 56 -5.94 -1.48 6.15
CA GLY A 56 -5.52 -2.37 5.05
C GLY A 56 -4.38 -1.83 4.18
N PHE A 57 -3.76 -2.71 3.40
CA PHE A 57 -2.72 -2.36 2.43
C PHE A 57 -3.20 -2.56 1.00
N GLU A 58 -2.78 -1.67 0.10
CA GLU A 58 -3.05 -1.81 -1.32
C GLU A 58 -1.93 -1.21 -2.18
N VAL A 59 -1.86 -1.65 -3.44
CA VAL A 59 -0.90 -1.17 -4.43
C VAL A 59 -1.66 -0.37 -5.48
N GLY A 60 -1.26 0.89 -5.67
CA GLY A 60 -1.86 1.80 -6.63
C GLY A 60 -0.81 2.55 -7.44
N VAL A 61 -1.22 3.13 -8.55
CA VAL A 61 -0.36 3.98 -9.39
C VAL A 61 -0.90 5.41 -9.31
N LEU A 62 0.00 6.38 -9.23
CA LEU A 62 -0.38 7.78 -9.30
C LEU A 62 -0.80 8.13 -10.75
N ASP A 63 -1.89 8.86 -10.89
CA ASP A 63 -2.28 9.45 -12.17
C ASP A 63 -1.39 10.67 -12.52
N ALA A 64 -1.60 11.27 -13.68
CA ALA A 64 -0.85 12.44 -14.17
C ALA A 64 -0.92 13.65 -13.21
N ASP A 65 -1.96 13.73 -12.38
CA ASP A 65 -2.12 14.77 -11.34
C ASP A 65 -1.43 14.41 -10.01
N GLY A 66 -0.78 13.25 -9.92
CA GLY A 66 -0.18 12.76 -8.68
C GLY A 66 -1.20 12.21 -7.68
N ILE A 67 -2.42 11.91 -8.13
CA ILE A 67 -3.52 11.38 -7.31
C ILE A 67 -3.59 9.86 -7.47
N LEU A 68 -3.61 9.16 -6.34
CA LEU A 68 -3.81 7.72 -6.29
C LEU A 68 -5.30 7.41 -6.48
N GLN A 69 -5.63 6.60 -7.47
CA GLN A 69 -7.02 6.22 -7.76
C GLN A 69 -7.40 4.96 -6.98
N ASP A 70 -8.61 4.94 -6.42
CA ASP A 70 -9.20 3.74 -5.84
C ASP A 70 -9.39 2.67 -6.94
N HIS A 71 -8.62 1.59 -6.86
CA HIS A 71 -8.73 0.45 -7.77
C HIS A 71 -9.60 -0.69 -7.20
N GLY A 72 -10.35 -0.39 -6.13
CA GLY A 72 -11.37 -1.23 -5.54
C GLY A 72 -10.94 -1.78 -4.19
N CYS A 73 -11.80 -1.57 -3.18
CA CYS A 73 -11.72 -2.06 -1.79
C CYS A 73 -11.33 -3.53 -1.66
N ASN A 74 -10.04 -3.87 -1.82
CA ASN A 74 -9.57 -5.21 -1.49
C ASN A 74 -8.99 -5.29 -0.08
N GLN A 75 -8.73 -4.13 0.59
CA GLN A 75 -8.01 -4.00 1.87
C GLN A 75 -7.23 -5.24 2.26
N LEU A 76 -6.17 -5.47 1.49
CA LEU A 76 -5.45 -6.70 1.61
C LEU A 76 -4.62 -6.65 2.89
N GLU A 77 -4.47 -7.82 3.53
CA GLU A 77 -3.38 -8.01 4.46
C GLU A 77 -2.04 -7.76 3.73
N LEU A 78 -1.03 -7.25 4.44
CA LEU A 78 0.26 -6.88 3.86
C LEU A 78 0.87 -8.00 3.00
N THR A 79 0.74 -9.25 3.43
CA THR A 79 1.15 -10.45 2.70
C THR A 79 0.52 -10.56 1.31
N HIS A 80 -0.78 -10.28 1.21
CA HIS A 80 -1.51 -10.34 -0.05
C HIS A 80 -1.14 -9.16 -0.96
N ALA A 81 -0.94 -7.96 -0.39
CA ALA A 81 -0.47 -6.80 -1.15
C ALA A 81 0.94 -7.03 -1.73
N LEU A 82 1.86 -7.58 -0.92
CA LEU A 82 3.21 -7.95 -1.36
C LEU A 82 3.18 -9.06 -2.42
N SER A 83 2.37 -10.10 -2.22
CA SER A 83 2.22 -11.17 -3.21
C SER A 83 1.69 -10.64 -4.55
N ARG A 84 0.71 -9.71 -4.52
CA ARG A 84 0.18 -9.04 -5.72
C ARG A 84 1.23 -8.14 -6.40
N ALA A 85 2.15 -7.57 -5.63
CA ALA A 85 3.31 -6.83 -6.13
C ALA A 85 4.41 -7.73 -6.72
N GLY A 86 4.29 -9.06 -6.59
CA GLY A 86 5.28 -10.03 -7.04
C GLY A 86 6.42 -10.29 -6.04
N LEU A 87 6.17 -10.07 -4.74
CA LEU A 87 7.12 -10.25 -3.65
C LEU A 87 6.79 -11.43 -2.71
#